data_AF-A0A257H8P9-F1
#
_entry.id   AF-A0A257H8P9-F1
#
_cell.length_a   1.000
_cell.length_b   1.000
_cell.length_c   1.000
_cell.angle_alpha   90.00
_cell.angle_beta   90.00
_cell.angle_gamma   90.00
#
_symmetry.space_group_name_H-M   'P 1'
#
loop_
_entity.id
_entity.type
_entity.pdbx_description
1 polymer ?
#
loop_
_entity_poly.entity_id
_entity_poly.type
_entity_poly.pdbx_seq_one_letter_code
_entity_poly.pdbx_strand_id
1 'polypeptide(L)'
;MTSDEFDLLTIESEAAGMSLSRYLRRRVFGRPVIARIDRQVVNELRRLGGLLKQVHVETRGAYRDETALTIRAVREAIDRLAAP
;
A
#
# COMPACT_ATOMS: atom_id res chain seq x y z
N MET A 1 1.66 -7.67 -30.16
CA MET A 1 0.54 -7.26 -29.31
C MET A 1 -0.66 -7.10 -30.21
N THR A 2 -1.67 -7.93 -30.02
CA THR A 2 -2.95 -7.82 -30.73
C THR A 2 -3.77 -6.63 -30.20
N SER A 3 -4.85 -6.26 -30.88
CA SER A 3 -5.76 -5.20 -30.40
C SER A 3 -6.36 -5.56 -29.05
N ASP A 4 -6.83 -6.81 -28.91
CA ASP A 4 -7.43 -7.31 -27.67
C ASP A 4 -6.44 -7.29 -26.50
N GLU A 5 -5.17 -7.66 -26.74
CA GLU A 5 -4.10 -7.58 -25.74
C GLU A 5 -3.84 -6.13 -25.32
N PHE A 6 -3.86 -5.19 -26.27
CA PHE A 6 -3.66 -3.77 -25.99
C PHE A 6 -4.80 -3.17 -25.15
N ASP A 7 -6.05 -3.53 -25.47
CA ASP A 7 -7.23 -3.06 -24.75
C ASP A 7 -7.26 -3.58 -23.31
N LEU A 8 -6.94 -4.87 -23.12
CA LEU A 8 -6.80 -5.46 -21.80
C LEU A 8 -5.74 -4.74 -20.95
N LEU A 9 -4.55 -4.52 -21.51
CA LEU A 9 -3.45 -3.83 -20.82
C LEU A 9 -3.81 -2.37 -20.49
N THR A 10 -4.64 -1.73 -21.32
CA THR A 10 -5.13 -0.38 -21.08
C THR A 10 -6.05 -0.36 -19.86
N ILE A 11 -7.06 -1.24 -19.83
CA ILE A 11 -7.99 -1.38 -18.69
C ILE A 11 -7.24 -1.69 -17.39
N GLU A 12 -6.29 -2.62 -17.42
CA GLU A 12 -5.48 -2.96 -16.24
C GLU A 12 -4.63 -1.77 -15.77
N SER A 13 -4.07 -0.98 -16.70
CA SER A 13 -3.28 0.21 -16.35
C SER A 13 -4.13 1.31 -15.71
N GLU A 14 -5.36 1.50 -16.20
CA GLU A 14 -6.32 2.44 -15.66
C GLU A 14 -6.77 2.01 -14.25
N ALA A 15 -7.09 0.73 -14.07
CA ALA A 15 -7.43 0.16 -12.76
C ALA A 15 -6.27 0.31 -11.74
N ALA A 16 -5.03 0.17 -12.19
CA ALA A 16 -3.85 0.43 -11.36
C ALA A 16 -3.58 1.93 -11.09
N GLY A 17 -4.27 2.84 -11.78
CA GLY A 17 -4.05 4.29 -11.70
C GLY A 17 -2.70 4.72 -12.27
N MET A 18 -2.25 4.08 -13.34
CA MET A 18 -0.94 4.27 -13.97
C MET A 18 -1.09 4.48 -15.48
N SER A 19 -0.13 5.17 -16.12
CA SER A 19 -0.09 5.16 -17.58
C SER A 19 0.32 3.79 -18.12
N LEU A 20 -0.18 3.43 -19.29
CA LEU A 20 0.11 2.16 -19.97
C LEU A 20 1.62 1.87 -20.04
N SER A 21 2.45 2.82 -20.49
CA SER A 21 3.90 2.60 -20.57
C SER A 21 4.56 2.34 -19.21
N ARG A 22 4.02 2.93 -18.13
CA ARG A 22 4.53 2.69 -16.77
C ARG A 22 4.09 1.32 -16.25
N TYR A 23 2.84 0.92 -16.51
CA TYR A 23 2.31 -0.41 -16.21
C TYR A 23 3.13 -1.50 -16.92
N LEU A 24 3.33 -1.36 -18.23
CA LEU A 24 4.11 -2.30 -19.03
C LEU A 24 5.57 -2.44 -18.55
N ARG A 25 6.28 -1.33 -18.32
CA ARG A 25 7.65 -1.40 -17.79
C ARG A 25 7.70 -2.13 -16.45
N ARG A 26 6.71 -1.95 -15.58
CA ARG A 26 6.66 -2.70 -14.31
C ARG A 26 6.50 -4.19 -14.55
N ARG A 27 5.54 -4.60 -15.39
CA ARG A 27 5.30 -6.01 -15.74
C ARG A 27 6.53 -6.66 -16.37
N VAL A 28 7.16 -6.00 -17.35
CA VAL A 28 8.36 -6.50 -18.05
C VAL A 28 9.54 -6.71 -17.11
N PHE A 29 9.75 -5.81 -16.15
CA PHE A 29 10.84 -5.93 -15.17
C PHE A 29 10.43 -6.64 -13.87
N GLY A 30 9.27 -7.30 -13.82
CA GLY A 30 8.80 -8.03 -12.64
C GLY A 30 8.58 -7.17 -11.39
N ARG A 31 8.32 -5.87 -11.56
CA ARG A 31 8.09 -4.92 -10.46
C ARG A 31 6.61 -4.91 -10.05
N PRO A 32 6.27 -4.87 -8.74
CA PRO A 32 4.89 -4.88 -8.27
C PRO A 32 4.04 -3.73 -8.83
N VAL A 33 2.81 -4.03 -9.25
CA VAL A 33 1.80 -3.04 -9.65
C VAL A 33 0.85 -2.82 -8.47
N ILE A 34 1.16 -1.81 -7.66
CA ILE A 34 0.34 -1.42 -6.52
C ILE A 34 -0.60 -0.31 -6.98
N ALA A 35 -1.91 -0.44 -6.71
CA ALA A 35 -2.89 0.57 -7.09
C ALA A 35 -2.61 1.89 -6.37
N ARG A 36 -2.94 3.02 -7.02
CA ARG A 36 -2.74 4.35 -6.42
C ARG A 36 -3.48 4.49 -5.07
N ILE A 37 -4.68 3.93 -4.97
CA ILE A 37 -5.50 3.94 -3.74
C ILE A 37 -4.76 3.20 -2.63
N ASP A 38 -4.28 1.98 -2.88
CA ASP A 38 -3.52 1.21 -1.89
C ASP A 38 -2.30 1.95 -1.39
N ARG A 39 -1.58 2.64 -2.29
CA ARG A 39 -0.43 3.45 -1.89
C ARG A 39 -0.81 4.61 -0.96
N GLN A 40 -1.95 5.27 -1.20
CA GLN A 40 -2.45 6.32 -0.31
C GLN A 40 -2.87 5.74 1.05
N VAL A 41 -3.56 4.60 1.06
CA VAL A 41 -3.97 3.91 2.28
C VAL A 41 -2.75 3.48 3.10
N VAL A 42 -1.74 2.88 2.46
CA VAL A 42 -0.49 2.48 3.13
C VAL A 42 0.24 3.69 3.73
N ASN A 43 0.26 4.84 3.05
CA ASN A 43 0.86 6.06 3.60
C ASN A 43 0.09 6.57 4.84
N GLU A 44 -1.24 6.52 4.79
CA GLU A 44 -2.09 6.91 5.91
C GLU A 44 -1.89 5.99 7.12
N LEU A 45 -1.83 4.67 6.89
CA LEU A 45 -1.52 3.67 7.91
C LEU A 45 -0.14 3.91 8.55
N ARG A 46 0.89 4.24 7.75
CA ARG A 46 2.22 4.60 8.28
C ARG A 46 2.19 5.85 9.15
N ARG A 47 1.44 6.88 8.74
CA ARG A 47 1.25 8.11 9.54
C ARG A 47 0.57 7.78 10.87
N LEU A 48 -0.51 7.00 10.86
CA LEU A 48 -1.22 6.57 12.07
C LEU A 48 -0.30 5.76 13.01
N GLY A 49 0.54 4.86 12.46
CA GLY A 49 1.54 4.14 13.25
C GLY A 49 2.57 5.08 13.93
N GLY A 50 2.98 6.15 13.24
CA GLY A 50 3.84 7.19 13.80
C GLY A 50 3.17 7.96 14.95
N LEU A 51 1.89 8.29 14.81
CA LEU A 51 1.10 8.95 15.86
C LEU A 51 0.91 8.04 17.09
N LEU A 52 0.62 6.75 16.88
CA LEU A 52 0.53 5.76 17.96
C LEU A 52 1.85 5.60 18.72
N LYS A 53 2.98 5.58 18.00
CA LYS A 53 4.31 5.60 18.63
C LYS A 53 4.47 6.83 19.51
N GLN A 54 4.09 8.01 19.02
CA GLN A 54 4.17 9.25 19.81
C GLN A 54 3.34 9.17 21.08
N VAL A 55 2.08 8.73 20.99
CA VAL A 55 1.20 8.52 22.17
C VAL A 55 1.84 7.57 23.18
N HIS A 56 2.44 6.47 22.73
CA HIS A 56 3.12 5.54 23.63
C HIS A 56 4.27 6.20 24.41
N VAL A 57 5.08 7.02 23.74
CA VAL A 57 6.19 7.74 24.37
C VAL A 57 5.68 8.80 25.36
N GLU A 58 4.72 9.62 24.94
CA GLU A 58 4.17 10.72 25.76
C GLU A 58 3.47 10.20 27.02
N THR A 59 2.75 9.08 26.90
CA THR A 59 2.04 8.45 28.02
C THR A 59 2.93 7.52 28.86
N ARG A 60 4.22 7.41 28.52
CA ARG A 60 5.18 6.48 29.15
C ARG A 60 4.64 5.04 29.22
N GLY A 61 3.94 4.61 28.16
CA GLY A 61 3.39 3.27 28.05
C GLY A 61 2.16 2.99 28.91
N ALA A 62 1.40 4.01 29.33
CA ALA A 62 0.13 3.82 30.06
C ALA A 62 -0.83 2.88 29.32
N TYR A 63 -0.82 2.92 27.98
CA TYR A 63 -1.65 2.10 27.09
C TYR A 63 -0.82 1.08 26.29
N ARG A 64 0.21 0.50 26.92
CA ARG A 64 1.20 -0.35 26.21
C ARG A 64 0.55 -1.51 25.46
N ASP A 65 -0.47 -2.13 26.03
CA ASP A 65 -1.06 -3.36 25.50
C ASP A 65 -1.96 -3.00 24.30
N GLU A 66 -2.76 -1.94 24.41
CA GLU A 66 -3.60 -1.39 23.34
C GLU A 66 -2.75 -0.83 22.19
N THR A 67 -1.67 -0.13 22.52
CA THR A 67 -0.77 0.44 21.51
C THR A 67 -0.04 -0.67 20.76
N ALA A 68 0.42 -1.71 21.45
CA ALA A 68 1.07 -2.86 20.83
C ALA A 68 0.12 -3.63 19.90
N LEU A 69 -1.13 -3.87 20.35
CA LEU A 69 -2.17 -4.50 19.52
C LEU A 69 -2.44 -3.68 18.26
N THR A 70 -2.60 -2.36 18.40
CA THR A 70 -2.92 -1.48 17.28
C THR A 70 -1.76 -1.39 16.28
N ILE A 71 -0.51 -1.28 16.75
CA ILE A 71 0.68 -1.29 15.88
C ILE A 71 0.78 -2.59 15.09
N ARG A 72 0.50 -3.75 15.71
CA ARG A 72 0.47 -5.04 15.00
C ARG A 72 -0.61 -5.05 13.91
N ALA A 73 -1.82 -4.59 14.23
CA ALA A 73 -2.92 -4.51 13.25
C ALA A 73 -2.58 -3.58 12.07
N VAL A 74 -1.96 -2.42 12.33
CA VAL A 74 -1.50 -1.50 11.28
C VAL A 74 -0.43 -2.16 10.41
N ARG A 75 0.54 -2.85 11.01
CA ARG A 75 1.59 -3.59 10.28
C ARG A 75 0.97 -4.66 9.37
N GLU A 76 0.08 -5.49 9.90
CA GLU A 76 -0.59 -6.55 9.12
C GLU A 76 -1.42 -5.99 7.98
N ALA A 77 -2.12 -4.86 8.18
CA ALA A 77 -2.86 -4.19 7.13
C ALA A 77 -1.93 -3.67 6.03
N ILE A 78 -0.78 -3.08 6.39
CA ILE A 78 0.23 -2.66 5.42
C ILE A 78 0.78 -3.87 4.66
N ASP A 79 1.10 -4.97 5.33
CA ASP A 79 1.65 -6.17 4.71
C ASP A 79 0.65 -6.78 3.71
N ARG A 80 -0.66 -6.79 4.02
CA ARG A 80 -1.71 -7.23 3.08
C ARG A 80 -1.84 -6.33 1.85
N LEU A 81 -1.75 -5.01 2.03
CA LEU A 81 -1.89 -4.02 0.94
C LEU A 81 -0.60 -3.84 0.11
N ALA A 82 0.55 -4.19 0.69
CA ALA A 82 1.85 -4.13 0.04
C ALA A 82 2.28 -5.48 -0.55
N ALA A 83 1.54 -6.57 -0.27
CA ALA A 83 1.74 -7.87 -0.88
C ALA A 83 1.57 -7.75 -2.41
N PRO A 84 2.47 -8.37 -3.20
CA PRO A 84 2.45 -8.30 -4.66
C PRO A 84 1.31 -9.10 -5.30
#